data_AF-A0A7W3NG53-F1
#
_entry.id   AF-A0A7W3NG53-F1
#
_cell.length_a   1.000
_cell.length_b   1.000
_cell.length_c   1.000
_cell.angle_alpha   90.00
_cell.angle_beta   90.00
_cell.angle_gamma   90.00
#
_symmetry.space_group_name_H-M   'P 1'
#
loop_
_entity.id
_entity.type
_entity.pdbx_description
1 polymer ?
#
loop_
_entity_poly.entity_id
_entity_poly.type
_entity_poly.pdbx_seq_one_letter_code
_entity_poly.pdbx_strand_id
1 'polypeptide(L)'
;MKVITDERLVIKNLKNIRFAFAFQTLALVGIVLYDGITKGFNNITNNPIWLVLILTSVILGYLNLSISVDSYENEKRIRKMPYYLLVLCCLAAGVIFGLLTKITSNSNLADSIIIGSVIFLCFLGTFSFGYFLIKKRSKDDEE
;
A
#
# COMPACT_ATOMS: atom_id res chain seq x y z
N MET A 1 -2.21 -12.73 32.44
CA MET A 1 -0.95 -12.40 31.74
C MET A 1 -0.20 -11.38 32.58
N LYS A 2 1.06 -11.63 32.94
CA LYS A 2 1.87 -10.61 33.62
C LYS A 2 2.38 -9.64 32.55
N VAL A 3 2.14 -8.35 32.73
CA VAL A 3 2.64 -7.31 31.81
C VAL A 3 4.17 -7.34 31.88
N ILE A 4 4.80 -7.49 30.72
CA ILE A 4 6.25 -7.45 30.59
C ILE A 4 6.65 -5.98 30.61
N THR A 5 7.31 -5.54 31.68
CA THR A 5 7.78 -4.15 31.85
C THR A 5 9.23 -3.94 31.43
N ASP A 6 10.02 -5.01 31.32
CA ASP A 6 11.44 -4.91 30.94
C ASP A 6 11.58 -4.70 29.42
N GLU A 7 12.21 -3.58 29.03
CA GLU A 7 12.43 -3.19 27.64
C GLU A 7 13.17 -4.26 26.83
N ARG A 8 14.11 -4.98 27.44
CA ARG A 8 14.88 -6.05 26.76
C ARG A 8 13.98 -7.20 26.33
N LEU A 9 13.02 -7.56 27.19
CA LEU A 9 12.05 -8.61 26.93
C LEU A 9 11.00 -8.16 25.90
N VAL A 10 10.60 -6.88 25.91
CA VAL A 10 9.72 -6.29 24.89
C VAL A 10 10.36 -6.32 23.50
N ILE A 11 11.62 -5.90 23.36
CA ILE A 11 12.34 -5.93 22.08
C ILE A 11 12.47 -7.36 21.54
N LYS A 12 12.74 -8.33 22.42
CA LYS A 12 12.80 -9.75 22.04
C LYS A 12 11.43 -10.26 21.58
N ASN A 13 10.35 -9.87 22.25
CA ASN A 13 9.00 -10.23 21.87
C ASN A 13 8.62 -9.63 20.49
N LEU A 14 8.93 -8.36 20.24
CA LEU A 14 8.73 -7.72 18.94
C LEU A 14 9.49 -8.41 17.80
N LYS A 15 10.74 -8.84 18.05
CA LYS A 15 11.51 -9.63 17.07
C LYS A 15 10.84 -10.98 16.78
N ASN A 16 10.30 -11.65 17.80
CA ASN A 16 9.58 -12.91 17.63
C ASN A 16 8.28 -12.71 16.82
N ILE A 17 7.50 -11.67 17.13
CA ILE A 17 6.29 -11.31 16.37
C ILE A 17 6.66 -11.02 14.91
N ARG A 18 7.73 -10.27 14.65
CA ARG A 18 8.20 -9.98 13.28
C ARG A 18 8.52 -11.25 12.50
N PHE A 19 9.20 -12.20 13.13
CA PHE A 19 9.53 -13.48 12.49
C PHE A 19 8.28 -14.32 12.22
N ALA A 20 7.36 -14.41 13.20
CA ALA A 20 6.10 -15.12 13.05
C ALA A 20 5.24 -14.51 11.93
N PHE A 21 5.14 -13.18 11.88
CA PHE A 21 4.43 -12.46 10.84
C PHE A 21 5.03 -12.68 9.45
N ALA A 22 6.37 -12.65 9.34
CA ALA A 22 7.06 -12.93 8.08
C ALA A 22 6.79 -14.36 7.59
N PHE A 23 6.87 -15.34 8.49
CA PHE A 23 6.58 -16.74 8.17
C PHE A 23 5.11 -16.94 7.79
N GLN A 24 4.18 -16.33 8.53
CA GLN A 24 2.74 -16.37 8.22
C GLN A 24 2.45 -15.78 6.84
N THR A 25 3.05 -14.64 6.52
CA THR A 25 2.88 -14.00 5.21
C THR A 25 3.42 -14.90 4.09
N LEU A 26 4.60 -15.50 4.28
CA LEU A 26 5.21 -16.41 3.32
C LEU A 26 4.36 -17.67 3.10
N ALA A 27 3.78 -18.23 4.18
CA ALA A 27 2.88 -19.36 4.10
C ALA A 27 1.59 -19.01 3.33
N LEU A 28 0.97 -17.86 3.61
CA LEU A 28 -0.22 -17.40 2.88
C LEU A 28 0.07 -17.19 1.39
N VAL A 29 1.18 -16.54 1.06
CA VAL A 29 1.63 -16.37 -0.33
C VAL A 29 1.85 -17.73 -1.00
N GLY A 30 2.49 -18.68 -0.31
CA GLY A 30 2.71 -20.02 -0.84
C GLY A 30 1.42 -20.77 -1.16
N ILE A 31 0.41 -20.70 -0.28
CA ILE A 31 -0.91 -21.32 -0.50
C ILE A 31 -1.59 -20.69 -1.71
N VAL A 32 -1.62 -19.35 -1.77
CA VAL A 32 -2.23 -18.62 -2.88
C VAL A 32 -1.53 -18.93 -4.22
N LEU A 33 -0.20 -18.98 -4.22
CA LEU A 33 0.59 -19.32 -5.40
C LEU A 33 0.33 -20.75 -5.87
N TYR A 34 0.29 -21.70 -4.93
CA TYR A 34 -0.02 -23.10 -5.22
C TYR A 34 -1.42 -23.28 -5.81
N ASP A 35 -2.44 -22.65 -5.21
CA ASP A 35 -3.80 -22.64 -5.74
C ASP A 35 -3.84 -22.00 -7.13
N GLY A 36 -3.06 -20.94 -7.37
CA GLY A 36 -2.97 -20.29 -8.66
C GLY A 36 -2.41 -21.17 -9.77
N ILE A 37 -1.35 -21.94 -9.48
CA ILE A 37 -0.73 -22.86 -10.44
C ILE A 37 -1.63 -24.07 -10.70
N THR A 38 -2.30 -24.60 -9.67
CA THR A 38 -3.05 -25.86 -9.77
C THR A 38 -4.50 -25.70 -10.20
N LYS A 39 -5.18 -24.63 -9.77
CA LYS A 39 -6.63 -24.42 -9.95
C LYS A 39 -6.96 -23.19 -10.80
N GLY A 40 -5.95 -22.44 -11.22
CA GLY A 40 -6.07 -21.27 -12.10
C GLY A 40 -6.45 -19.97 -11.38
N PHE A 41 -6.34 -18.85 -12.11
CA PHE A 41 -6.46 -17.49 -11.57
C PHE A 41 -7.84 -17.18 -10.96
N ASN A 42 -8.91 -17.72 -11.52
CA ASN A 42 -10.26 -17.52 -10.99
C ASN A 42 -10.47 -18.15 -9.61
N ASN A 43 -9.72 -19.20 -9.27
CA ASN A 43 -9.78 -19.79 -7.94
C ASN A 43 -8.98 -18.97 -6.90
N ILE A 44 -7.99 -18.19 -7.34
CA ILE A 44 -7.22 -17.31 -6.44
C ILE A 44 -8.12 -16.20 -5.91
N THR A 45 -8.78 -15.46 -6.81
CA THR A 45 -9.58 -14.28 -6.45
C THR A 45 -10.85 -14.64 -5.69
N ASN A 46 -11.41 -15.84 -5.91
CA ASN A 46 -12.57 -16.34 -5.18
C ASN A 46 -12.21 -16.94 -3.81
N ASN A 47 -10.93 -17.17 -3.51
CA ASN A 47 -10.51 -17.74 -2.24
C ASN A 47 -10.44 -16.63 -1.16
N PRO A 48 -11.11 -16.80 0.01
CA PRO A 48 -11.04 -15.82 1.09
C PRO A 48 -9.62 -15.53 1.59
N ILE A 49 -8.68 -16.48 1.42
CA ILE A 49 -7.27 -16.31 1.79
C ILE A 49 -6.62 -15.18 0.99
N TRP A 50 -6.95 -15.06 -0.29
CA TRP A 50 -6.43 -14.00 -1.14
C TRP A 50 -6.91 -12.62 -0.68
N LEU A 51 -8.19 -12.51 -0.32
CA LEU A 51 -8.76 -11.28 0.23
C LEU A 51 -8.04 -10.86 1.52
N VAL A 52 -7.84 -11.80 2.46
CA VAL A 52 -7.13 -11.52 3.72
C VAL A 52 -5.70 -11.04 3.44
N LEU A 53 -5.00 -11.66 2.48
CA LEU A 53 -3.64 -11.27 2.09
C LEU A 53 -3.60 -9.84 1.55
N ILE A 54 -4.51 -9.48 0.63
CA ILE A 54 -4.60 -8.13 0.07
C ILE A 54 -4.95 -7.11 1.15
N LEU A 55 -5.97 -7.38 1.96
CA LEU A 55 -6.43 -6.45 2.99
C LEU A 55 -5.34 -6.16 4.04
N THR A 56 -4.68 -7.21 4.53
CA THR A 56 -3.59 -7.07 5.50
C THR A 56 -2.37 -6.36 4.90
N SER A 57 -2.06 -6.60 3.62
CA SER A 57 -0.99 -5.89 2.91
C SER A 57 -1.28 -4.41 2.75
N VAL A 58 -2.53 -4.04 2.43
CA VAL A 58 -2.95 -2.62 2.33
C VAL A 58 -2.81 -1.94 3.69
N ILE A 59 -3.33 -2.55 4.76
CA ILE A 59 -3.22 -2.00 6.12
C ILE A 59 -1.74 -1.84 6.52
N LEU A 60 -0.91 -2.87 6.29
CA LEU A 60 0.52 -2.82 6.57
C LEU A 60 1.21 -1.72 5.76
N GLY A 61 0.84 -1.52 4.50
CA GLY A 61 1.31 -0.44 3.66
C GLY A 61 1.01 0.94 4.25
N TYR A 62 -0.22 1.17 4.73
CA TYR A 62 -0.60 2.40 5.40
C TYR A 62 0.16 2.63 6.70
N LEU A 63 0.34 1.60 7.54
CA LEU A 63 1.13 1.71 8.77
C LEU A 63 2.60 2.02 8.46
N ASN A 64 3.21 1.34 7.49
CA ASN A 64 4.58 1.64 7.07
C ASN A 64 4.72 3.03 6.47
N LEU A 65 3.71 3.52 5.74
CA LEU A 65 3.72 4.87 5.19
C LEU A 65 3.81 5.92 6.30
N SER A 66 3.05 5.76 7.40
CA SER A 66 3.17 6.68 8.54
C SER A 66 4.57 6.70 9.17
N ILE A 67 5.20 5.53 9.31
CA ILE A 67 6.56 5.42 9.88
C ILE A 67 7.61 5.99 8.92
N SER A 68 7.41 5.76 7.62
CA SER A 68 8.30 6.24 6.55
C SER A 68 8.35 7.76 6.52
N VAL A 69 7.19 8.43 6.61
CA VAL A 69 7.10 9.90 6.73
C VAL A 69 7.92 10.41 7.92
N ASP A 70 7.81 9.78 9.09
CA ASP A 70 8.57 10.16 10.29
C ASP A 70 10.09 9.95 10.13
N SER A 71 10.51 8.96 9.34
CA SER A 71 11.93 8.70 9.07
C SER A 71 12.53 9.71 8.08
N TYR A 72 11.76 10.20 7.10
CA TYR A 72 12.24 11.15 6.10
C TYR A 72 12.40 12.59 6.64
N GLU A 73 11.74 12.93 7.75
CA GLU A 73 11.78 14.29 8.31
C GLU A 73 13.04 14.58 9.14
N ASN A 74 13.71 13.54 9.66
CA ASN A 74 15.04 13.70 10.29
C ASN A 74 16.14 14.12 9.29
N GLU A 75 15.95 13.86 8.00
CA GLU A 75 16.77 14.40 6.92
C GLU A 75 16.21 15.76 6.48
N LYS A 76 16.75 16.84 7.05
CA LYS A 76 16.52 18.23 6.65
C LYS A 76 16.49 18.38 5.11
N ARG A 77 15.30 18.36 4.50
CA ARG A 77 14.87 18.95 3.20
C ARG A 77 13.70 18.15 2.59
N ILE A 78 12.57 18.03 3.29
CA ILE A 78 11.32 17.72 2.57
C ILE A 78 10.89 19.01 1.86
N ARG A 79 11.31 19.15 0.60
CA ARG A 79 10.85 20.21 -0.30
C ARG A 79 9.32 20.08 -0.38
N LYS A 80 8.58 21.04 0.20
CA LYS A 80 7.11 21.09 0.21
C LYS A 80 6.60 20.93 -1.23
N MET A 81 6.34 19.69 -1.66
CA MET A 81 5.84 19.44 -3.01
C MET A 81 4.39 19.94 -3.03
N PRO A 82 4.03 20.90 -3.91
CA PRO A 82 2.68 21.39 -3.98
C PRO A 82 1.73 20.25 -4.35
N TYR A 83 0.59 20.17 -3.64
CA TYR A 83 -0.42 19.13 -3.82
C TYR A 83 -0.86 18.95 -5.29
N TYR A 84 -0.87 20.04 -6.06
CA TYR A 84 -1.19 20.01 -7.48
C TYR A 84 -0.21 19.17 -8.33
N LEU A 85 1.10 19.15 -8.00
CA LEU A 85 2.06 18.29 -8.72
C LEU A 85 1.79 16.81 -8.45
N LEU A 86 1.40 16.47 -7.24
CA LEU A 86 1.06 15.10 -6.86
C LEU A 86 -0.22 14.62 -7.55
N VAL A 87 -1.24 15.48 -7.64
CA VAL A 87 -2.46 15.23 -8.42
C VAL A 87 -2.13 15.08 -9.92
N LEU A 88 -1.25 15.92 -10.46
CA LEU A 88 -0.81 15.85 -11.85
C LEU A 88 -0.08 14.52 -12.15
N CYS A 89 0.83 14.09 -11.26
CA CYS A 89 1.51 12.80 -11.39
C CYS A 89 0.55 11.62 -11.33
N CYS A 90 -0.44 11.64 -10.43
CA CYS A 90 -1.47 10.61 -10.37
C CYS A 90 -2.29 10.57 -11.67
N LEU A 91 -2.65 11.74 -12.21
CA LEU A 91 -3.41 11.86 -13.46
C LEU A 91 -2.59 11.33 -14.64
N ALA A 92 -1.31 11.70 -14.72
CA ALA A 92 -0.40 11.17 -15.73
C ALA A 92 -0.29 9.65 -15.65
N ALA A 93 -0.14 9.08 -14.44
CA ALA A 93 -0.08 7.64 -14.25
C ALA A 93 -1.36 6.94 -14.72
N GLY A 94 -2.54 7.46 -14.35
CA GLY A 94 -3.83 6.92 -14.79
C GLY A 94 -4.00 6.94 -16.31
N VAL A 95 -3.60 8.04 -16.96
CA VAL A 95 -3.64 8.18 -18.42
C VAL A 95 -2.67 7.20 -19.11
N ILE A 96 -1.46 7.05 -18.59
CA ILE A 96 -0.45 6.11 -19.12
C ILE A 96 -0.99 4.69 -19.07
N PHE A 97 -1.52 4.25 -17.92
CA PHE A 97 -2.09 2.90 -17.79
C PHE A 97 -3.33 2.70 -18.66
N GLY A 98 -4.23 3.69 -18.75
CA GLY A 98 -5.38 3.62 -19.65
C GLY A 98 -4.97 3.45 -21.13
N LEU A 99 -3.97 4.22 -21.58
CA LEU A 99 -3.39 4.07 -22.93
C LEU A 99 -2.73 2.71 -23.15
N LEU A 100 -2.01 2.21 -22.14
CA LEU A 100 -1.36 0.89 -22.20
C LEU A 100 -2.38 -0.22 -22.43
N THR A 101 -3.52 -0.19 -21.73
CA THR A 101 -4.58 -1.19 -21.89
C THR A 101 -5.21 -1.17 -23.28
N LYS A 102 -5.37 0.02 -23.86
CA LYS A 102 -5.87 0.18 -25.24
C LYS A 102 -4.91 -0.44 -26.26
N ILE A 103 -3.60 -0.23 -26.10
CA ILE A 103 -2.57 -0.75 -27.01
C ILE A 103 -2.46 -2.27 -26.91
N THR A 104 -2.46 -2.81 -25.69
CA THR A 104 -2.27 -4.26 -25.46
C THR A 104 -3.50 -5.09 -25.80
N SER A 105 -4.71 -4.63 -25.44
CA SER A 105 -5.91 -5.46 -25.51
C SER A 105 -6.87 -5.10 -26.64
N ASN A 106 -6.57 -4.06 -27.43
CA ASN A 106 -7.48 -3.45 -28.42
C ASN A 106 -8.91 -3.29 -27.85
N SER A 107 -8.99 -2.96 -26.56
CA SER A 107 -10.23 -2.89 -25.80
C SER A 107 -11.00 -1.64 -26.19
N ASN A 108 -12.31 -1.68 -25.94
CA ASN A 108 -13.18 -0.56 -26.28
C ASN A 108 -12.74 0.71 -25.53
N LEU A 109 -12.97 1.89 -26.11
CA LEU A 109 -12.56 3.16 -25.49
C LEU A 109 -13.15 3.34 -24.09
N ALA A 110 -14.38 2.86 -23.88
CA ALA A 110 -15.06 2.88 -22.59
C ALA A 110 -14.31 2.07 -21.52
N ASP A 111 -13.87 0.85 -21.86
CA ASP A 111 -13.18 -0.04 -20.91
C ASP A 111 -11.83 0.54 -20.48
N SER A 112 -11.10 1.13 -21.43
CA SER A 112 -9.82 1.79 -21.17
C SER A 112 -9.97 3.01 -20.25
N ILE A 113 -11.04 3.80 -20.43
CA ILE A 113 -11.34 4.96 -19.57
C ILE A 113 -11.71 4.52 -18.16
N ILE A 114 -12.51 3.46 -18.01
CA ILE A 114 -12.89 2.92 -16.71
C ILE A 114 -11.64 2.46 -15.94
N ILE A 115 -10.77 1.68 -16.59
CA ILE A 115 -9.54 1.17 -15.95
C ILE A 115 -8.61 2.33 -15.56
N GLY A 116 -8.39 3.30 -16.46
CA GLY A 116 -7.58 4.47 -16.17
C GLY A 116 -8.13 5.32 -15.00
N SER A 117 -9.46 5.46 -14.91
CA SER A 117 -10.14 6.18 -13.84
C SER A 117 -10.01 5.48 -12.48
N VAL A 118 -10.17 4.15 -12.43
CA VAL A 118 -10.01 3.36 -11.21
C VAL A 118 -8.57 3.48 -10.67
N ILE A 119 -7.58 3.36 -11.55
CA ILE A 119 -6.16 3.53 -11.19
C ILE A 119 -5.92 4.95 -10.68
N PHE A 120 -6.43 5.97 -11.37
CA PHE A 120 -6.32 7.36 -10.93
C PHE A 120 -6.87 7.58 -9.53
N LEU A 121 -8.08 7.09 -9.23
CA LEU A 121 -8.70 7.22 -7.91
C LEU A 121 -7.91 6.49 -6.81
N CYS A 122 -7.40 5.30 -7.11
CA CYS A 122 -6.60 4.51 -6.17
C CYS A 122 -5.29 5.23 -5.80
N PHE A 123 -4.58 5.75 -6.80
CA PHE A 123 -3.38 6.55 -6.59
C PHE A 123 -3.69 7.84 -5.84
N LEU A 124 -4.72 8.57 -6.27
CA LEU A 124 -5.10 9.83 -5.63
C LEU A 124 -5.46 9.64 -4.16
N GLY A 125 -6.22 8.60 -3.81
CA GLY A 125 -6.54 8.29 -2.41
C GLY A 125 -5.28 8.03 -1.56
N THR A 126 -4.39 7.16 -2.05
CA THR A 126 -3.15 6.80 -1.34
C THR A 126 -2.24 8.01 -1.13
N PHE A 127 -2.03 8.79 -2.19
CA PHE A 127 -1.17 9.98 -2.14
C PHE A 127 -1.80 11.16 -1.39
N SER A 128 -3.12 11.33 -1.46
CA SER A 128 -3.85 12.36 -0.70
C SER A 128 -3.81 12.08 0.80
N PHE A 129 -3.94 10.82 1.21
CA PHE A 129 -3.78 10.42 2.61
C PHE A 129 -2.36 10.73 3.12
N GLY A 130 -1.33 10.42 2.33
CA GLY A 130 0.06 10.78 2.67
C GLY A 130 0.25 12.30 2.83
N TYR A 131 -0.31 13.09 1.92
CA TYR A 131 -0.27 14.56 2.02
C TYR A 131 -1.03 15.09 3.25
N PHE A 132 -2.16 14.49 3.59
CA PHE A 132 -2.94 14.87 4.77
C PHE A 132 -2.17 14.58 6.07
N LEU A 133 -1.47 13.45 6.18
CA LEU A 133 -0.63 13.12 7.33
C LEU A 133 0.49 14.16 7.52
N ILE A 134 1.21 14.50 6.44
CA ILE A 134 2.27 15.52 6.45
C ILE A 134 1.68 16.89 6.85
N LYS A 135 0.53 17.26 6.31
CA LYS A 135 -0.11 18.55 6.58
C LYS A 135 -0.66 18.66 8.00
N LYS A 136 -1.22 17.58 8.55
CA LYS A 136 -1.73 17.56 9.92
C LYS A 136 -0.59 17.76 10.92
N ARG A 137 0.55 17.08 10.71
CA ARG A 137 1.69 17.14 11.62
C ARG A 137 2.50 18.45 11.52
N SER A 138 2.60 19.04 10.33
CA SER A 138 3.15 20.40 10.16
C SER A 138 2.37 21.49 10.89
N LYS A 139 1.10 21.27 11.27
CA LYS A 139 0.36 22.20 12.12
C LYS A 139 0.61 21.97 13.61
N ASP A 140 0.84 20.71 14.00
CA ASP A 140 1.15 20.35 15.39
C ASP A 140 2.59 20.80 15.77
N ASP A 141 3.52 20.93 14.81
CA ASP A 141 4.89 21.43 15.05
C ASP A 141 4.99 22.97 15.09
N GLU A 142 3.95 23.70 14.65
CA GLU A 142 3.88 25.17 14.66
C GLU A 142 3.14 25.74 15.90
N GLU A 143 2.52 24.89 16.73
CA GLU A 143 1.82 25.23 17.99
C GLU A 143 2.69 24.92 19.22
#